data_AF-A0A937NFL4-F1
#
_entry.id   AF-A0A937NFL4-F1
#
_cell.length_a   1.000
_cell.length_b   1.000
_cell.length_c   1.000
_cell.angle_alpha   90.00
_cell.angle_beta   90.00
_cell.angle_gamma   90.00
#
_symmetry.space_group_name_H-M   'P 1'
#
loop_
_entity.id
_entity.type
_entity.pdbx_description
1 polymer ?
#
loop_
_entity_poly.entity_id
_entity_poly.type
_entity_poly.pdbx_seq_one_letter_code
_entity_poly.pdbx_strand_id
1 'polypeptide(L)'
;MRSQSATIKLTIDCSYHRNQFDDCLAGGEVEYRSRTYYWSAENSNYGFGWEIEPIPEENWSDISQEEFNEIIKLIEKCLYEHRTEYVS
;
A
#
# COMPACT_ATOMS: atom_id res chain seq x y z
N MET A 1 18.96 -15.49 18.26
CA MET A 1 19.24 -14.62 17.09
C MET A 1 18.34 -13.41 17.23
N ARG A 2 18.88 -12.18 17.22
CA ARG A 2 18.07 -10.96 17.32
C ARG A 2 17.34 -10.79 15.99
N SER A 3 16.02 -10.93 15.98
CA SER A 3 15.19 -10.48 14.87
C SER A 3 15.47 -8.98 14.70
N GLN A 4 16.21 -8.60 13.66
CA GLN A 4 16.19 -7.21 13.22
C GLN A 4 14.77 -6.99 12.69
N SER A 5 13.97 -6.18 13.37
CA SER A 5 12.72 -5.70 12.81
C SER A 5 13.07 -4.98 11.51
N ALA A 6 12.60 -5.51 10.39
CA ALA A 6 12.83 -4.91 9.09
C ALA A 6 12.05 -3.59 9.04
N THR A 7 12.76 -2.49 8.81
CA THR A 7 12.15 -1.16 8.61
C THR A 7 11.25 -1.19 7.38
N ILE A 8 10.03 -0.69 7.53
CA ILE A 8 9.09 -0.45 6.43
C ILE A 8 9.08 1.04 6.18
N LYS A 9 9.31 1.46 4.93
CA LYS A 9 9.08 2.82 4.47
C LYS A 9 8.01 2.80 3.38
N LEU A 10 6.96 3.59 3.56
CA LEU A 10 5.82 3.68 2.66
C LEU A 10 5.72 5.10 2.12
N THR A 11 5.56 5.21 0.80
CA THR A 11 5.22 6.44 0.08
C THR A 11 3.90 6.22 -0.63
N ILE A 12 2.96 7.16 -0.51
CA ILE A 12 1.66 7.13 -1.18
C ILE A 12 1.59 8.25 -2.22
N ASP A 13 1.43 7.86 -3.48
CA ASP A 13 1.12 8.73 -4.60
C ASP A 13 -0.39 8.72 -4.86
N CYS A 14 -1.06 9.82 -4.50
CA CYS A 14 -2.48 10.01 -4.79
C CYS A 14 -2.67 10.74 -6.12
N SER A 15 -3.01 10.03 -7.20
CA SER A 15 -3.45 10.65 -8.45
C SER A 15 -4.97 10.85 -8.45
N TYR A 16 -5.40 12.11 -8.34
CA TYR A 16 -6.81 12.48 -8.17
C TYR A 16 -7.62 12.54 -9.49
N HIS A 17 -8.87 12.05 -9.41
CA HIS A 17 -10.05 12.23 -10.27
C HIS A 17 -9.98 11.84 -11.77
N ARG A 18 -10.58 10.69 -12.13
CA ARG A 18 -11.20 10.51 -13.46
C ARG A 18 -12.63 11.05 -13.41
N ASN A 19 -12.90 12.15 -14.12
CA ASN A 19 -14.18 12.87 -14.17
C ASN A 19 -15.41 12.10 -14.71
N GLN A 20 -15.47 10.77 -14.62
CA GLN A 20 -16.61 9.98 -15.11
C GLN A 20 -17.08 8.87 -14.17
N PHE A 21 -16.24 8.46 -13.21
CA PHE A 21 -16.63 7.57 -12.12
C PHE A 21 -15.97 8.08 -10.86
N ASP A 22 -16.70 8.03 -9.77
CA ASP A 22 -16.45 8.72 -8.51
C ASP A 22 -15.35 8.00 -7.69
N ASP A 23 -14.50 7.24 -8.37
CA ASP A 23 -13.52 6.31 -7.80
C ASP A 23 -12.23 7.06 -7.48
N CYS A 24 -11.81 7.01 -6.22
CA CYS A 24 -10.51 7.55 -5.82
C CYS A 24 -9.44 6.49 -6.07
N LEU A 25 -8.42 6.85 -6.84
CA LEU A 25 -7.25 6.00 -7.07
C LEU A 25 -6.08 6.48 -6.22
N ALA A 26 -5.46 5.55 -5.51
CA ALA A 26 -4.19 5.74 -4.83
C ALA A 26 -3.22 4.67 -5.30
N GLY A 27 -1.93 4.92 -5.10
CA GLY A 27 -0.91 3.91 -5.24
C GLY A 27 0.35 4.37 -4.57
N GLY A 28 1.43 3.66 -4.81
CA GLY A 28 2.73 4.09 -4.34
C GLY A 28 3.67 2.92 -4.17
N GLU A 29 4.64 3.11 -3.29
CA GLU A 29 5.73 2.18 -3.09
C GLU A 29 5.98 1.89 -1.62
N VAL A 30 6.40 0.65 -1.36
CA VAL A 30 6.83 0.16 -0.06
C VAL A 30 8.27 -0.30 -0.19
N GLU A 31 9.18 0.35 0.51
CA GLU A 31 10.53 -0.14 0.71
C GLU A 31 10.56 -1.08 1.93
N TYR A 32 10.83 -2.35 1.70
CA TYR A 32 10.92 -3.38 2.73
C TYR A 32 12.03 -4.38 2.39
N ARG A 33 12.90 -4.70 3.36
CA ARG A 33 14.04 -5.63 3.18
C ARG A 33 14.95 -5.29 1.99
N SER A 34 15.20 -4.01 1.74
CA SER A 34 16.00 -3.52 0.60
C SER A 34 15.39 -3.82 -0.78
N ARG A 35 14.08 -4.07 -0.82
CA ARG A 35 13.29 -4.19 -2.06
C ARG A 35 12.19 -3.15 -2.04
N THR A 36 11.81 -2.69 -3.23
CA THR A 36 10.69 -1.78 -3.42
C THR A 36 9.54 -2.57 -4.03
N TYR A 37 8.36 -2.44 -3.44
CA TYR A 37 7.14 -3.09 -3.89
C TYR A 37 6.11 -2.03 -4.24
N TYR A 38 5.44 -2.20 -5.37
CA TYR A 38 4.45 -1.24 -5.86
C TYR A 38 3.03 -1.77 -5.68
N TRP A 39 2.13 -0.88 -5.32
CA TRP A 39 0.73 -1.18 -5.05
C TRP A 39 -0.18 -0.10 -5.61
N SER A 40 -1.44 -0.46 -5.81
CA SER A 40 -2.52 0.45 -6.15
C SER A 40 -3.72 0.19 -5.24
N ALA A 41 -4.57 1.19 -5.08
CA ALA A 41 -5.84 1.03 -4.40
C ALA A 41 -6.94 1.85 -5.06
N GLU A 42 -8.14 1.29 -5.04
CA GLU A 42 -9.36 1.95 -5.48
C GLU A 42 -10.30 2.08 -4.28
N ASN A 43 -10.84 3.28 -4.03
CA ASN A 43 -11.91 3.46 -3.08
C ASN A 43 -13.24 3.45 -3.83
N SER A 44 -14.02 2.39 -3.64
CA SER A 44 -15.36 2.35 -4.19
C SER A 44 -16.30 3.23 -3.36
N ASN A 45 -16.97 4.19 -4.00
CA ASN A 45 -17.97 5.05 -3.34
C ASN A 45 -19.22 4.29 -2.85
N TYR A 46 -19.25 2.97 -3.01
CA TYR A 46 -20.28 2.07 -2.49
C TYR A 46 -20.08 1.69 -1.00
N GLY A 47 -19.08 2.27 -0.34
CA GLY A 47 -18.89 2.14 1.13
C GLY A 47 -18.12 0.89 1.56
N PHE A 48 -17.41 0.23 0.62
CA PHE A 48 -16.57 -0.93 0.93
C PHE A 48 -15.15 -0.56 1.37
N GLY A 49 -14.75 0.72 1.26
CA GLY A 49 -13.42 1.21 1.61
C GLY A 49 -12.42 1.05 0.48
N TRP A 50 -11.13 1.10 0.84
CA TRP A 50 -10.02 0.93 -0.10
C TRP A 50 -9.79 -0.55 -0.43
N GLU A 51 -9.91 -0.90 -1.69
CA GLU A 51 -9.45 -2.19 -2.23
C GLU A 51 -7.99 -2.01 -2.65
N ILE A 52 -7.06 -2.59 -1.88
CA ILE A 52 -5.61 -2.46 -2.10
C ILE A 52 -5.10 -3.72 -2.79
N GLU A 53 -4.40 -3.54 -3.92
CA GLU A 53 -3.84 -4.63 -4.72
C GLU A 53 -2.34 -4.43 -4.97
N PRO A 54 -1.54 -5.51 -4.90
CA PRO A 54 -0.16 -5.49 -5.36
C PRO A 54 -0.08 -5.38 -6.88
N ILE A 55 0.89 -4.62 -7.41
CA ILE A 55 1.12 -4.58 -8.85
C ILE A 55 1.71 -5.94 -9.31
N PRO A 56 1.03 -6.70 -10.19
CA PRO A 56 1.41 -8.09 -10.51
C PRO A 56 2.74 -8.25 -11.25
N GLU A 57 3.19 -7.19 -11.93
CA GLU A 57 4.47 -7.16 -12.66
C GLU A 57 5.67 -7.17 -11.71
N GLU A 58 5.44 -6.92 -10.42
CA GLU A 58 6.45 -6.86 -9.37
C GLU A 58 6.47 -8.13 -8.52
N ASN A 59 7.66 -8.48 -8.05
CA ASN A 59 7.85 -9.75 -7.37
C ASN A 59 7.46 -9.64 -5.89
N TRP A 60 6.17 -9.74 -5.58
CA TRP A 60 5.67 -9.83 -4.20
C TRP A 60 5.82 -11.23 -3.58
N SER A 61 6.27 -12.22 -4.38
CA SER A 61 6.29 -13.63 -3.97
C SER A 61 7.33 -14.00 -2.90
N ASP A 62 8.28 -13.10 -2.62
CA ASP A 62 9.28 -13.28 -1.56
C ASP A 62 8.83 -12.73 -0.19
N ILE A 63 7.66 -12.10 -0.12
CA ILE A 63 7.04 -11.68 1.13
C ILE A 63 6.13 -12.81 1.63
N SER A 64 6.25 -13.16 2.91
CA SER A 64 5.32 -14.12 3.51
C SER A 64 3.90 -13.53 3.62
N GLN A 65 2.87 -14.37 3.65
CA GLN A 65 1.49 -13.90 3.79
C GLN A 65 1.29 -13.02 5.04
N GLU A 66 2.00 -13.30 6.13
CA GLU A 66 1.94 -12.52 7.37
C GLU A 66 2.47 -11.10 7.16
N GLU A 67 3.67 -10.97 6.60
CA GLU A 67 4.30 -9.68 6.29
C GLU A 67 3.50 -8.89 5.25
N PHE A 68 2.97 -9.58 4.23
CA PHE A 68 2.09 -8.97 3.25
C PHE A 68 0.86 -8.37 3.93
N ASN A 69 0.18 -9.13 4.79
CA ASN A 69 -0.98 -8.65 5.53
C ASN A 69 -0.65 -7.46 6.46
N GLU A 70 0.55 -7.43 7.04
CA GLU A 70 1.02 -6.28 7.84
C GLU A 70 1.21 -5.03 6.99
N ILE A 71 1.85 -5.16 5.83
CA ILE A 71 2.06 -4.06 4.87
C ILE A 71 0.72 -3.52 4.38
N ILE A 72 -0.23 -4.38 4.00
CA ILE A 72 -1.56 -3.97 3.53
C ILE A 72 -2.33 -3.21 4.62
N LYS A 73 -2.34 -3.69 5.86
CA LYS A 73 -2.97 -2.97 6.99
C LYS A 73 -2.35 -1.60 7.23
N LEU A 74 -1.04 -1.48 7.03
CA LEU A 74 -0.34 -0.22 7.18
C LEU A 74 -0.71 0.77 6.06
N ILE A 75 -0.77 0.30 4.82
CA ILE A 75 -1.25 1.09 3.67
C ILE A 75 -2.67 1.58 3.93
N GLU A 76 -3.59 0.66 4.29
CA GLU A 76 -4.99 0.98 4.58
C GLU A 76 -5.11 2.05 5.67
N LYS A 77 -4.35 1.91 6.77
CA LYS A 77 -4.31 2.89 7.84
C LYS A 77 -3.82 4.26 7.35
N CYS A 78 -2.77 4.30 6.53
CA CYS A 78 -2.24 5.56 6.00
C CYS A 78 -3.25 6.22 5.04
N LEU A 79 -3.96 5.44 4.23
CA LEU A 79 -5.04 5.93 3.37
C LEU A 79 -6.19 6.55 4.18
N TYR A 80 -6.64 5.89 5.25
CA TYR A 80 -7.68 6.43 6.14
C TYR A 80 -7.23 7.68 6.91
N GLU A 81 -5.97 7.73 7.33
CA GLU A 81 -5.40 8.88 8.04
C GLU A 81 -4.92 9.99 7.09
N HIS A 82 -5.10 9.83 5.77
CA HIS A 82 -4.60 10.73 4.73
C HIS A 82 -3.09 11.04 4.86
N ARG A 83 -2.29 10.06 5.30
CA ARG A 83 -0.83 10.16 5.38
C ARG A 83 -0.19 9.74 4.08
N THR A 84 0.70 10.57 3.55
CA THR A 84 1.42 10.30 2.30
C THR A 84 2.76 9.59 2.50
N GLU A 85 3.28 9.54 3.74
CA GLU A 85 4.55 8.92 4.08
C GLU A 85 4.48 8.22 5.44
N TYR A 86 5.19 7.10 5.58
CA TYR A 86 5.34 6.39 6.86
C TYR A 86 6.69 5.64 6.95
N VAL A 87 7.28 5.60 8.15
CA VAL A 87 8.49 4.82 8.46
C VAL A 87 8.32 4.15 9.84
N SER A 88 8.55 2.83 9.94
CA SER A 88 8.59 2.08 11.22
C SER A 88 9.95 1.52 11.58
#